data_AF-A0A813KAR5-F1
#
_entry.id   AF-A0A813KAR5-F1
#
_cell.length_a   1.000
_cell.length_b   1.000
_cell.length_c   1.000
_cell.angle_alpha   90.00
_cell.angle_beta   90.00
_cell.angle_gamma   90.00
#
_symmetry.space_group_name_H-M   'P 1'
#
loop_
_entity.id
_entity.type
_entity.pdbx_description
1 polymer ?
#
loop_
_entity_poly.entity_id
_entity_poly.type
_entity_poly.pdbx_seq_one_letter_code
_entity_poly.pdbx_strand_id
1 'polypeptide(L)'
;MTASRLASSLAMVKRLVGLLDSGQLPLAMALSLFEVKVEGSLRFGRWLWGLHAAARDSLDAVYQRLAKMFLGAESWRNGAVACGKFGWLMSGSARCVLDIALLRARFWSEVGPGGTLAGVVFLRAHGSAGNTWARLSLALISKWNVPDWPQGVASGPLGQQVDFKSYSRFCQSLLEDKCLILWRDQAKRHKLP
;
A
#
# COMPACT_ATOMS: atom_id res chain seq x y z
N MET A 1 -7.45 -4.74 16.63
CA MET A 1 -6.14 -5.40 16.38
C MET A 1 -5.22 -4.38 15.70
N THR A 2 -4.62 -3.45 16.43
CA THR A 2 -4.35 -2.12 15.82
C THR A 2 -3.11 -1.38 16.34
N ALA A 3 -2.85 -1.34 17.65
CA ALA A 3 -1.65 -0.69 18.18
C ALA A 3 -0.45 -1.65 18.35
N SER A 4 -0.72 -2.89 18.78
CA SER A 4 0.34 -3.86 19.14
C SER A 4 1.21 -4.24 17.94
N ARG A 5 0.62 -4.46 16.76
CA ARG A 5 1.37 -4.82 15.55
C ARG A 5 2.22 -3.67 15.05
N LEU A 6 1.67 -2.45 15.03
CA LEU A 6 2.43 -1.26 14.67
C LEU A 6 3.59 -1.04 15.65
N ALA A 7 3.35 -1.23 16.95
CA ALA A 7 4.38 -1.14 17.98
C ALA A 7 5.48 -2.21 17.79
N SER A 8 5.10 -3.46 17.50
CA SER A 8 6.06 -4.54 17.19
C SER A 8 6.87 -4.24 15.93
N SER A 9 6.22 -3.76 14.86
CA SER A 9 6.89 -3.33 13.63
C SER A 9 7.88 -2.19 13.90
N LEU A 10 7.48 -1.18 14.67
CA LEU A 10 8.36 -0.07 15.06
C LEU A 10 9.55 -0.53 15.91
N ALA A 11 9.32 -1.45 16.86
CA ALA A 11 10.38 -2.02 17.68
C ALA A 11 11.40 -2.80 16.83
N MET A 12 10.93 -3.55 15.83
CA MET A 12 11.80 -4.27 14.90
C MET A 12 12.64 -3.31 14.04
N VAL A 13 12.03 -2.25 13.52
CA VAL A 13 12.77 -1.23 12.74
C VAL A 13 13.83 -0.57 13.61
N LYS A 14 13.52 -0.20 14.86
CA LYS A 14 14.52 0.36 15.79
C LYS A 14 15.71 -0.57 15.98
N ARG A 15 15.49 -1.89 16.09
CA ARG A 15 16.57 -2.87 16.18
C ARG A 15 17.40 -2.94 14.91
N LEU A 16 16.75 -2.97 13.74
CA LEU A 16 17.45 -2.97 12.45
C LEU A 16 18.31 -1.72 12.25
N VAL A 17 17.79 -0.55 12.66
CA VAL A 17 18.53 0.72 12.62
C VAL A 17 19.72 0.68 13.58
N GLY A 18 19.56 0.16 14.80
CA GLY A 18 20.70 0.00 15.72
C GLY A 18 21.80 -0.94 15.18
N LEU A 19 21.43 -2.00 14.46
CA LEU A 19 22.40 -2.88 13.80
C LEU A 19 23.09 -2.20 12.60
N LEU A 20 22.36 -1.34 11.88
CA LEU A 20 22.91 -0.53 10.80
C LEU A 20 23.90 0.51 11.35
N ASP A 21 23.52 1.25 12.39
CA ASP A 21 24.31 2.31 13.00
C ASP A 21 25.60 1.77 13.66
N SER A 22 25.57 0.53 14.15
CA SER A 22 26.75 -0.15 14.69
C SER A 22 27.64 -0.80 13.63
N GLY A 23 27.29 -0.70 12.34
CA GLY A 23 28.04 -1.30 11.24
C GLY A 23 27.95 -2.83 11.15
N GLN A 24 27.08 -3.46 11.94
CA GLN A 24 26.91 -4.91 11.98
C GLN A 24 25.99 -5.43 10.85
N LEU A 25 25.22 -4.55 10.22
CA LEU A 25 24.27 -4.89 9.16
C LEU A 25 24.35 -3.90 8.00
N PRO A 26 24.68 -4.34 6.77
CA PRO A 26 24.62 -3.48 5.60
C PRO A 26 23.19 -2.98 5.31
N LEU A 27 23.06 -1.73 4.83
CA LEU A 27 21.76 -1.12 4.53
C LEU A 27 20.88 -1.98 3.62
N ALA A 28 21.45 -2.58 2.56
CA ALA A 28 20.70 -3.44 1.64
C ALA A 28 20.05 -4.64 2.35
N MET A 29 20.73 -5.20 3.35
CA MET A 29 20.25 -6.33 4.12
C MET A 29 19.19 -5.89 5.15
N ALA A 30 19.37 -4.71 5.75
CA ALA A 30 18.38 -4.08 6.62
C ALA A 30 17.06 -3.78 5.88
N LEU A 31 17.14 -3.26 4.65
CA LEU A 31 15.98 -3.02 3.79
C LEU A 31 15.30 -4.32 3.36
N SER A 32 16.06 -5.37 3.07
CA SER A 32 15.49 -6.69 2.76
C SER A 32 14.72 -7.28 3.95
N LEU A 33 15.27 -7.17 5.17
CA LEU A 33 14.59 -7.61 6.40
C LEU A 33 13.35 -6.76 6.70
N PHE A 34 13.41 -5.46 6.41
CA PHE A 34 12.25 -4.58 6.49
C PHE A 34 11.11 -5.07 5.60
N GLU A 35 11.38 -5.32 4.31
CA GLU A 35 10.36 -5.80 3.36
C GLU A 35 9.78 -7.17 3.77
N VAL A 36 10.61 -8.09 4.25
CA VAL A 36 10.12 -9.44 4.62
C VAL A 36 9.35 -9.45 5.94
N LYS A 37 9.82 -8.73 6.96
CA LYS A 37 9.28 -8.86 8.34
C LYS A 37 8.37 -7.71 8.74
N VAL A 38 8.74 -6.48 8.41
CA VAL A 38 8.00 -5.29 8.81
C VAL A 38 6.84 -5.05 7.84
N GLU A 39 7.15 -4.96 6.54
CA GLU A 39 6.13 -4.77 5.50
C GLU A 39 5.16 -5.95 5.45
N GLY A 40 5.67 -7.19 5.51
CA GLY A 40 4.83 -8.39 5.59
C GLY A 40 3.83 -8.36 6.77
N SER A 41 4.25 -7.87 7.94
CA SER A 41 3.38 -7.73 9.11
C SER A 41 2.35 -6.61 8.95
N LEU A 42 2.76 -5.48 8.37
CA LEU A 42 1.88 -4.33 8.12
C LEU A 42 0.85 -4.63 7.02
N ARG A 43 1.19 -5.44 6.02
CA ARG A 43 0.31 -5.86 4.93
C ARG A 43 -0.93 -6.60 5.44
N PHE A 44 -0.78 -7.40 6.50
CA PHE A 44 -1.92 -8.13 7.06
C PHE A 44 -2.95 -7.16 7.67
N GLY A 45 -4.12 -7.09 7.05
CA GLY A 45 -5.22 -6.24 7.51
C GLY A 45 -5.12 -4.79 7.05
N ARG A 46 -4.10 -4.42 6.27
CA ARG A 46 -3.98 -3.06 5.68
C ARG A 46 -5.20 -2.66 4.86
N TRP A 47 -5.79 -3.65 4.17
CA TRP A 47 -7.02 -3.48 3.39
C TRP A 47 -8.27 -3.12 4.22
N LEU A 48 -8.26 -3.39 5.53
CA LEU A 48 -9.31 -2.93 6.45
C LEU A 48 -9.11 -1.46 6.82
N TRP A 49 -7.86 -1.06 7.06
CA TRP A 49 -7.53 0.30 7.48
C TRP A 49 -7.62 1.31 6.35
N GLY A 50 -7.35 0.89 5.11
CA GLY A 50 -7.40 1.75 3.93
C GLY A 50 -8.74 2.48 3.74
N LEU A 51 -9.85 1.94 4.26
CA LEU A 51 -11.15 2.58 4.15
C LEU A 51 -11.31 3.84 5.01
N HIS A 52 -10.52 3.99 6.07
CA HIS A 52 -10.57 5.16 6.94
C HIS A 52 -9.49 6.18 6.56
N ALA A 53 -9.87 7.44 6.30
CA ALA A 53 -8.92 8.48 5.86
C ALA A 53 -7.80 8.70 6.88
N ALA A 54 -8.12 8.88 8.17
CA ALA A 54 -7.10 9.11 9.19
C ALA A 54 -6.12 7.93 9.36
N ALA A 55 -6.56 6.70 9.05
CA ALA A 55 -5.68 5.53 9.14
C ALA A 55 -4.68 5.49 7.97
N ARG A 56 -5.11 5.93 6.78
CA ARG A 56 -4.25 6.11 5.61
C ARG A 56 -3.18 7.19 5.86
N ASP A 57 -3.59 8.34 6.39
CA ASP A 57 -2.66 9.43 6.71
C ASP A 57 -1.64 9.01 7.79
N SER A 58 -2.12 8.28 8.81
CA SER A 58 -1.25 7.70 9.84
C SER A 58 -0.23 6.73 9.24
N LEU A 59 -0.65 5.91 8.27
CA LEU A 59 0.24 4.97 7.62
C LEU A 59 1.29 5.69 6.76
N ASP A 60 0.90 6.74 6.02
CA ASP A 60 1.85 7.60 5.29
C ASP A 60 2.91 8.19 6.22
N ALA A 61 2.49 8.73 7.35
CA ALA A 61 3.39 9.28 8.36
C ALA A 61 4.34 8.20 8.93
N VAL A 62 3.84 6.98 9.15
CA VAL A 62 4.66 5.84 9.58
C VAL A 62 5.73 5.52 8.54
N TYR A 63 5.39 5.31 7.25
CA TYR A 63 6.41 4.99 6.24
C TYR A 63 7.46 6.10 6.08
N GLN A 64 7.03 7.37 6.10
CA GLN A 64 7.97 8.49 6.05
C GLN A 64 8.92 8.51 7.25
N ARG A 65 8.40 8.25 8.45
CA ARG A 65 9.22 8.14 9.67
C ARG A 65 10.23 6.99 9.57
N LEU A 66 9.79 5.84 9.07
CA LEU A 66 10.63 4.65 8.90
C LEU A 66 11.76 4.92 7.90
N ALA A 67 11.47 5.58 6.78
CA ALA A 67 12.50 5.96 5.82
C ALA A 67 13.52 6.94 6.44
N LYS A 68 13.07 7.94 7.19
CA LYS A 68 13.99 8.86 7.88
C LYS A 68 14.91 8.14 8.86
N MET A 69 14.36 7.18 9.62
CA MET A 69 15.15 6.39 10.56
C MET A 69 16.26 5.59 9.86
N PHE A 70 15.98 4.92 8.74
CA PHE A 70 17.01 4.19 7.99
C PHE A 70 18.09 5.08 7.37
N LEU A 71 17.78 6.35 7.08
CA LEU A 71 18.77 7.32 6.56
C LEU A 71 19.57 8.01 7.67
N GLY A 72 19.24 7.81 8.94
CA GLY A 72 19.74 8.67 10.02
C GLY A 72 19.36 10.14 9.81
N ALA A 73 18.27 10.41 9.08
CA ALA A 73 17.90 11.77 8.70
C ALA A 73 17.14 12.47 9.84
N GLU A 74 17.40 13.77 10.00
CA GLU A 74 16.67 14.59 10.95
C GLU A 74 15.17 14.68 10.64
N SER A 75 14.38 14.95 11.68
CA SER A 75 12.92 14.94 11.60
C SER A 75 12.35 15.97 10.61
N TRP A 76 13.03 17.10 10.40
CA TRP A 76 12.62 18.16 9.46
C TRP A 76 12.84 17.80 7.98
N ARG A 77 13.66 16.79 7.67
CA ARG A 77 13.94 16.39 6.30
C ARG A 77 12.68 15.85 5.62
N ASN A 78 12.48 16.12 4.34
CA ASN A 78 11.28 15.68 3.64
C ASN A 78 11.21 14.12 3.58
N GLY A 79 10.13 13.55 4.13
CA GLY A 79 9.93 12.10 4.20
C GLY A 79 9.76 11.42 2.83
N ALA A 80 9.19 12.12 1.85
CA ALA A 80 9.07 11.62 0.48
C ALA A 80 10.44 11.49 -0.20
N VAL A 81 11.34 12.45 0.04
CA VAL A 81 12.73 12.37 -0.44
C VAL A 81 13.44 11.17 0.19
N ALA A 82 13.21 10.92 1.48
CA ALA A 82 13.77 9.77 2.18
C ALA A 82 13.27 8.44 1.59
N CYS A 83 11.95 8.30 1.34
CA CYS A 83 11.39 7.13 0.68
C CYS A 83 11.98 6.92 -0.73
N GLY A 84 12.13 8.00 -1.51
CA GLY A 84 12.71 7.97 -2.85
C GLY A 84 14.16 7.43 -2.87
N LYS A 85 14.96 7.70 -1.83
CA LYS A 85 16.33 7.17 -1.73
C LYS A 85 16.40 5.64 -1.62
N PHE A 86 15.34 5.00 -1.13
CA PHE A 86 15.24 3.55 -1.02
C PHE A 86 14.49 2.90 -2.18
N GLY A 87 14.08 3.67 -3.19
CA GLY A 87 13.18 3.18 -4.23
C GLY A 87 11.80 2.79 -3.70
N TRP A 88 11.40 3.30 -2.53
CA TRP A 88 10.04 3.12 -2.04
C TRP A 88 9.15 4.06 -2.84
N LEU A 89 8.56 3.57 -3.93
CA LEU A 89 7.80 4.38 -4.89
C LEU A 89 6.33 4.60 -4.51
N MET A 90 5.86 3.97 -3.44
CA MET A 90 4.47 4.09 -2.97
C MET A 90 4.39 4.63 -1.55
N SER A 91 3.43 5.54 -1.34
CA SER A 91 3.00 5.94 0.00
C SER A 91 2.26 4.81 0.72
N GLY A 92 2.09 4.90 2.04
CA GLY A 92 1.28 3.97 2.81
C GLY A 92 -0.17 3.90 2.32
N SER A 93 -0.75 5.05 1.99
CA SER A 93 -2.07 5.17 1.37
C SER A 93 -2.15 4.41 0.05
N ALA A 94 -1.18 4.60 -0.85
CA ALA A 94 -1.13 3.88 -2.12
C ALA A 94 -0.99 2.38 -1.93
N ARG A 95 -0.15 1.93 -0.98
CA ARG A 95 -0.03 0.51 -0.62
C ARG A 95 -1.35 -0.08 -0.10
N CYS A 96 -2.15 0.69 0.65
CA CYS A 96 -3.50 0.27 1.05
C CYS A 96 -4.42 0.08 -0.15
N VAL A 97 -4.41 1.03 -1.07
CA VAL A 97 -5.25 0.99 -2.29
C VAL A 97 -4.87 -0.21 -3.14
N LEU A 98 -3.57 -0.50 -3.29
CA LEU A 98 -3.09 -1.68 -3.99
C LEU A 98 -3.61 -2.97 -3.35
N ASP A 99 -3.43 -3.16 -2.04
CA ASP A 99 -3.91 -4.37 -1.37
C ASP A 99 -5.44 -4.54 -1.46
N ILE A 100 -6.19 -3.43 -1.40
CA ILE A 100 -7.64 -3.46 -1.59
C ILE A 100 -8.00 -3.90 -3.01
N ALA A 101 -7.36 -3.32 -4.03
CA ALA A 101 -7.59 -3.67 -5.43
C ALA A 101 -7.29 -5.16 -5.68
N LEU A 102 -6.16 -5.66 -5.16
CA LEU A 102 -5.77 -7.07 -5.28
C LEU A 102 -6.71 -8.01 -4.54
N LEU A 103 -7.18 -7.64 -3.35
CA LEU A 103 -8.13 -8.45 -2.59
C LEU A 103 -9.48 -8.53 -3.31
N ARG A 104 -9.95 -7.41 -3.87
CA ARG A 104 -11.16 -7.39 -4.70
C ARG A 104 -11.02 -8.25 -5.94
N ALA A 105 -9.90 -8.14 -6.66
CA ALA A 105 -9.59 -8.98 -7.82
C ALA A 105 -9.63 -10.47 -7.48
N ARG A 106 -9.06 -10.85 -6.32
CA ARG A 106 -9.14 -12.22 -5.82
C ARG A 106 -10.59 -12.65 -5.57
N PHE A 107 -11.38 -11.85 -4.85
CA PHE A 107 -12.79 -12.18 -4.60
C PHE A 107 -13.59 -12.31 -5.89
N TRP A 108 -13.37 -11.44 -6.87
CA TRP A 108 -13.98 -11.54 -8.20
C TRP A 108 -13.59 -12.83 -8.92
N SER A 109 -12.32 -13.25 -8.82
CA SER A 109 -11.83 -14.50 -9.42
C SER A 109 -12.41 -15.76 -8.75
N GLU A 110 -12.95 -15.62 -7.53
CA GLU A 110 -13.59 -16.68 -6.77
C GLU A 110 -15.13 -16.71 -6.98
N VAL A 111 -15.68 -15.86 -7.84
CA VAL A 111 -17.10 -15.87 -8.21
C VAL A 111 -17.32 -16.85 -9.38
N GLY A 112 -18.00 -17.98 -9.13
CA GLY A 112 -18.35 -18.94 -10.18
C GLY A 112 -18.73 -20.34 -9.66
N PRO A 113 -18.97 -21.31 -10.55
CA PRO A 113 -19.17 -22.71 -10.17
C PRO A 113 -17.92 -23.25 -9.45
N GLY A 114 -18.05 -23.66 -8.19
CA GLY A 114 -16.91 -24.04 -7.35
C GLY A 114 -16.20 -22.87 -6.64
N GLY A 115 -16.78 -21.67 -6.68
CA GLY A 115 -16.28 -20.49 -6.00
C GLY A 115 -16.32 -20.58 -4.46
N THR A 116 -15.69 -19.62 -3.79
CA THR A 116 -15.64 -19.59 -2.32
C THR A 116 -16.83 -18.84 -1.72
N LEU A 117 -17.15 -19.13 -0.45
CA LEU A 117 -18.15 -18.35 0.31
C LEU A 117 -17.77 -16.86 0.34
N ALA A 118 -16.48 -16.53 0.41
CA ALA A 118 -15.99 -15.16 0.44
C ALA A 118 -16.32 -14.42 -0.87
N GLY A 119 -16.09 -15.05 -2.04
CA GLY A 119 -16.46 -14.50 -3.34
C GLY A 119 -17.97 -14.26 -3.47
N VAL A 120 -18.79 -15.22 -3.03
CA VAL A 120 -20.26 -15.09 -3.06
C VAL A 120 -20.76 -13.97 -2.16
N VAL A 121 -20.25 -13.87 -0.92
CA VAL A 121 -20.62 -12.79 0.01
C VAL A 121 -20.16 -11.44 -0.52
N PHE A 122 -18.96 -11.36 -1.10
CA PHE A 122 -18.45 -10.15 -1.73
C PHE A 122 -19.36 -9.69 -2.88
N LEU A 123 -19.77 -10.60 -3.78
CA LEU A 123 -20.68 -10.29 -4.89
C LEU A 123 -22.02 -9.73 -4.38
N ARG A 124 -22.64 -10.38 -3.39
CA ARG A 124 -23.89 -9.90 -2.78
C ARG A 124 -23.71 -8.53 -2.12
N ALA A 125 -22.62 -8.35 -1.39
CA ALA A 125 -22.29 -7.09 -0.74
C ALA A 125 -22.00 -5.96 -1.74
N HIS A 126 -21.48 -6.30 -2.92
CA HIS A 126 -21.23 -5.35 -4.01
C HIS A 126 -22.54 -4.80 -4.59
N GLY A 127 -23.56 -5.65 -4.76
CA GLY A 127 -24.89 -5.26 -5.25
C GLY A 127 -25.81 -4.62 -4.20
N SER A 128 -25.44 -4.65 -2.92
CA SER A 128 -26.26 -4.10 -1.83
C SER A 128 -26.26 -2.56 -1.82
N ALA A 129 -27.33 -1.93 -1.35
CA ALA A 129 -27.43 -0.47 -1.19
C ALA A 129 -26.69 0.09 0.04
N GLY A 130 -26.20 -0.77 0.95
CA GLY A 130 -25.60 -0.34 2.23
C GLY A 130 -24.12 0.05 2.17
N ASN A 131 -23.59 0.51 3.32
CA ASN A 131 -22.16 0.78 3.53
C ASN A 131 -21.36 -0.52 3.72
N THR A 132 -21.33 -1.35 2.68
CA THR A 132 -20.55 -2.59 2.70
C THR A 132 -19.08 -2.31 2.43
N TRP A 133 -18.20 -3.20 2.90
CA TRP A 133 -16.77 -3.13 2.55
C TRP A 133 -16.57 -3.10 1.03
N ALA A 134 -17.35 -3.87 0.26
CA ALA A 134 -17.28 -3.91 -1.19
C ALA A 134 -17.58 -2.55 -1.85
N ARG A 135 -18.50 -1.75 -1.29
CA ARG A 135 -18.81 -0.42 -1.84
C ARG A 135 -17.83 0.64 -1.42
N LEU A 136 -17.46 0.66 -0.13
CA LEU A 136 -16.49 1.61 0.40
C LEU A 136 -15.11 1.42 -0.26
N SER A 137 -14.70 0.16 -0.45
CA SER A 137 -13.45 -0.14 -1.16
C SER A 137 -13.50 0.22 -2.64
N LEU A 138 -14.65 0.02 -3.32
CA LEU A 138 -14.82 0.45 -4.71
C LEU A 138 -14.67 1.97 -4.82
N ALA A 139 -15.39 2.73 -4.00
CA ALA A 139 -15.31 4.20 -4.00
C ALA A 139 -13.87 4.69 -3.75
N LEU A 140 -13.13 4.01 -2.87
CA LEU A 140 -11.73 4.33 -2.62
C LEU A 140 -10.85 4.06 -3.84
N ILE A 141 -10.89 2.85 -4.44
CA ILE A 141 -10.04 2.55 -5.60
C ILE A 141 -10.39 3.44 -6.79
N SER A 142 -11.68 3.76 -7.00
CA SER A 142 -12.14 4.68 -8.03
C SER A 142 -11.63 6.11 -7.80
N LYS A 143 -11.59 6.60 -6.56
CA LYS A 143 -10.97 7.90 -6.22
C LYS A 143 -9.49 7.94 -6.59
N TRP A 144 -8.80 6.80 -6.57
CA TRP A 144 -7.41 6.67 -7.00
C TRP A 144 -7.26 6.35 -8.48
N ASN A 145 -8.35 6.35 -9.27
CA ASN A 145 -8.42 5.96 -10.68
C ASN A 145 -7.94 4.52 -10.94
N VAL A 146 -7.99 3.65 -9.93
CA VAL A 146 -7.69 2.23 -10.09
C VAL A 146 -8.98 1.54 -10.55
N PRO A 147 -9.00 0.94 -11.75
CA PRO A 147 -10.18 0.23 -12.24
C PRO A 147 -10.42 -1.02 -11.39
N ASP A 148 -11.69 -1.31 -11.12
CA ASP A 148 -12.04 -2.57 -10.48
C ASP A 148 -11.78 -3.74 -11.44
N TRP A 149 -11.54 -4.93 -10.91
CA TRP A 149 -11.14 -6.10 -11.69
C TRP A 149 -12.03 -6.38 -12.92
N PRO A 150 -13.38 -6.46 -12.80
CA PRO A 150 -14.23 -6.76 -13.95
C PRO A 150 -14.17 -5.67 -15.02
N GLN A 151 -14.01 -4.41 -14.62
CA GLN A 151 -13.90 -3.28 -15.54
C GLN A 151 -12.53 -3.24 -16.22
N GLY A 152 -11.46 -3.57 -15.49
CA GLY A 152 -10.11 -3.72 -16.03
C GLY A 152 -10.01 -4.80 -17.11
N VAL A 153 -10.80 -5.87 -16.97
CA VAL A 153 -10.88 -7.02 -17.89
C VAL A 153 -11.86 -6.79 -19.04
N ALA A 154 -13.03 -6.18 -18.81
CA ALA A 154 -14.08 -6.09 -19.83
C ALA A 154 -14.00 -4.85 -20.75
N SER A 155 -13.43 -3.74 -20.26
CA SER A 155 -13.45 -2.45 -20.99
C SER A 155 -12.28 -1.53 -20.64
N GLY A 156 -11.31 -2.02 -19.87
CA GLY A 156 -10.20 -1.24 -19.36
C GLY A 156 -8.99 -1.20 -20.30
N PRO A 157 -7.95 -0.42 -19.95
CA PRO A 157 -6.72 -0.28 -20.75
C PRO A 157 -5.92 -1.59 -20.92
N LEU A 158 -6.38 -2.70 -20.33
CA LEU A 158 -5.69 -3.99 -20.30
C LEU A 158 -6.28 -5.04 -21.25
N GLY A 159 -7.44 -4.80 -21.88
CA GLY A 159 -8.05 -5.71 -22.89
C GLY A 159 -8.81 -6.92 -22.31
N GLN A 160 -9.39 -7.78 -23.16
CA GLN A 160 -10.34 -8.85 -22.79
C GLN A 160 -9.76 -10.09 -22.07
N GLN A 161 -8.44 -10.22 -21.91
CA GLN A 161 -7.79 -11.39 -21.28
C GLN A 161 -6.72 -10.99 -20.26
N VAL A 162 -7.12 -10.30 -19.20
CA VAL A 162 -6.19 -9.87 -18.14
C VAL A 162 -6.10 -10.94 -17.07
N ASP A 163 -4.91 -11.52 -16.91
CA ASP A 163 -4.61 -12.41 -15.78
C ASP A 163 -4.33 -11.61 -14.49
N PHE A 164 -4.40 -12.28 -13.33
CA PHE A 164 -4.25 -11.63 -12.03
C PHE A 164 -2.92 -10.89 -11.90
N LYS A 165 -1.88 -11.48 -12.48
CA LYS A 165 -0.51 -10.96 -12.45
C LYS A 165 -0.37 -9.66 -13.24
N SER A 166 -1.07 -9.53 -14.37
CA SER A 166 -1.00 -8.34 -15.23
C SER A 166 -1.77 -7.18 -14.62
N TYR A 167 -2.96 -7.43 -14.06
CA TYR A 167 -3.69 -6.43 -13.28
C TYR A 167 -2.90 -5.95 -12.07
N SER A 168 -2.24 -6.86 -11.34
CA SER A 168 -1.43 -6.50 -10.18
C SER A 168 -0.30 -5.56 -10.56
N ARG A 169 0.42 -5.86 -11.65
CA ARG A 169 1.49 -5.00 -12.16
C ARG A 169 0.97 -3.64 -12.62
N PHE A 170 -0.17 -3.62 -13.30
CA PHE A 170 -0.83 -2.39 -13.73
C PHE A 170 -1.21 -1.50 -12.54
N CYS A 171 -1.90 -2.05 -11.54
CA CYS A 171 -2.30 -1.30 -10.35
C CYS A 171 -1.09 -0.75 -9.60
N GLN A 172 -0.03 -1.55 -9.49
CA GLN A 172 1.22 -1.12 -8.88
C GLN A 172 1.84 0.05 -9.65
N SER A 173 2.07 -0.08 -10.96
CA SER A 173 2.65 0.98 -11.80
C SER A 173 1.84 2.27 -11.72
N LEU A 174 0.51 2.19 -11.84
CA LEU A 174 -0.39 3.34 -11.77
C LEU A 174 -0.27 4.09 -10.43
N LEU A 175 -0.16 3.35 -9.33
CA LEU A 175 -0.05 3.93 -7.99
C LEU A 175 1.34 4.51 -7.70
N GLU A 176 2.40 3.86 -8.22
CA GLU A 176 3.77 4.38 -8.19
C GLU A 176 3.87 5.71 -8.94
N ASP A 177 3.34 5.78 -10.16
CA ASP A 177 3.33 7.00 -10.97
C ASP A 177 2.60 8.15 -10.26
N LYS A 178 1.44 7.86 -9.66
CA LYS A 178 0.69 8.84 -8.87
C LYS A 178 1.48 9.35 -7.67
N CYS A 179 2.16 8.47 -6.94
CA CYS A 179 2.98 8.87 -5.80
C CYS A 179 4.18 9.71 -6.25
N LEU A 180 4.83 9.34 -7.34
CA LEU A 180 5.96 10.08 -7.91
C LEU A 180 5.57 11.51 -8.32
N ILE A 181 4.39 11.69 -8.94
CA ILE A 181 3.86 13.02 -9.26
C ILE A 181 3.68 13.84 -7.98
N LEU A 182 3.00 13.29 -6.97
CA LEU A 182 2.77 13.97 -5.69
C LEU A 182 4.07 14.35 -4.99
N TRP A 183 5.07 13.47 -4.99
CA TRP A 183 6.35 13.73 -4.36
C TRP A 183 7.20 14.75 -5.12
N ARG A 184 7.16 14.76 -6.46
CA ARG A 184 7.79 15.80 -7.26
C ARG A 184 7.18 17.17 -6.95
N ASP A 185 5.87 17.26 -6.82
CA ASP A 185 5.19 18.51 -6.47
C ASP A 185 5.52 18.96 -5.04
N GLN A 186 5.62 18.04 -4.09
CA GLN A 186 6.08 18.34 -2.73
C GLN A 186 7.54 18.80 -2.70
N ALA A 187 8.41 18.17 -3.48
CA ALA A 187 9.82 18.53 -3.55
C ALA A 187 10.00 19.96 -4.12
N LYS A 188 9.23 20.32 -5.16
CA LYS A 188 9.24 21.70 -5.72
C LYS A 188 8.83 22.76 -4.71
N ARG A 189 7.93 22.44 -3.79
CA ARG A 189 7.44 23.36 -2.75
C ARG A 189 8.34 23.42 -1.51
N HIS A 190 9.28 22.48 -1.39
CA HIS A 190 10.19 22.44 -0.25
C HIS A 190 11.23 23.55 -0.38
N LYS A 191 11.16 24.54 0.50
CA LYS A 191 12.21 25.55 0.65
C LYS A 191 13.37 24.88 1.39
N LEU A 192 14.54 24.84 0.75
CA LEU A 192 15.77 24.50 1.44
C LEU A 192 16.04 25.57 2.51
N PRO A 193 16.50 25.19 3.70
CA PRO A 193 16.96 26.16 4.70
C PRO A 193 18.12 27.01 4.16
#